data_AF-A0A326GHQ4-F1
#
_entry.id   AF-A0A326GHQ4-F1
#
_cell.length_a   1.000
_cell.length_b   1.000
_cell.length_c   1.000
_cell.angle_alpha   90.00
_cell.angle_beta   90.00
_cell.angle_gamma   90.00
#
_symmetry.space_group_name_H-M   'P 1'
#
loop_
_entity.id
_entity.type
_entity.pdbx_description
1 polymer ?
#
loop_
_entity_poly.entity_id
_entity_poly.type
_entity_poly.pdbx_seq_one_letter_code
_entity_poly.pdbx_strand_id
1 'polypeptide(L)'
;MALFAWISRRYATSIKPDGFGQSLLDDLRWIWRVRRYRQLTMTWRAPTPDEEAAIIADPLLGRFGDDTIGIAEIDGLRCIVRDRDWFGWPDPPRFVFFAMAGDRVAAAADFNDWPSCWTPAPPDYSIVTPTTFHSPPS
;
A
#
# COMPACT_ATOMS: atom_id res chain seq x y z
N MET A 1 -20.10 -19.54 -6.21
CA MET A 1 -19.12 -20.11 -5.26
C MET A 1 -18.05 -20.81 -6.10
N ALA A 2 -16.77 -20.48 -5.87
CA ALA A 2 -15.56 -20.85 -6.64
C ALA A 2 -15.12 -19.85 -7.72
N LEU A 3 -13.97 -19.22 -7.50
CA LEU A 3 -12.76 -19.22 -8.35
C LEU A 3 -11.80 -18.17 -7.76
N PHE A 4 -10.54 -18.54 -7.51
CA PHE A 4 -9.35 -17.80 -7.96
C PHE A 4 -8.11 -18.57 -7.49
N ALA A 5 -7.87 -19.68 -8.21
CA ALA A 5 -6.58 -20.35 -8.25
C ALA A 5 -5.79 -19.75 -9.41
N TRP A 6 -4.97 -18.73 -9.14
CA TRP A 6 -3.92 -18.24 -10.03
C TRP A 6 -3.11 -17.26 -9.18
N ILE A 7 -1.89 -17.53 -8.71
CA ILE A 7 -0.68 -17.74 -9.49
C ILE A 7 0.29 -18.57 -8.65
N SER A 8 0.68 -19.73 -9.16
CA SER A 8 1.86 -20.44 -8.69
C SER A 8 2.78 -20.67 -9.87
N ARG A 9 3.89 -19.91 -9.95
CA ARG A 9 5.09 -20.34 -10.71
C ARG A 9 6.38 -19.75 -10.13
N ARG A 10 6.94 -20.55 -9.21
CA ARG A 10 8.37 -20.90 -9.03
C ARG A 10 9.42 -19.77 -9.12
N TYR A 11 9.89 -19.35 -7.95
CA TYR A 11 11.33 -19.35 -7.67
C TYR A 11 11.59 -20.29 -6.49
N ALA A 12 12.44 -21.28 -6.73
CA ALA A 12 12.92 -22.22 -5.73
C ALA A 12 14.05 -21.56 -4.94
N THR A 13 13.69 -20.92 -3.82
CA THR A 13 14.61 -20.65 -2.72
C THR A 13 13.93 -21.24 -1.49
N SER A 14 14.65 -22.02 -0.69
CA SER A 14 14.13 -22.61 0.55
C SER A 14 13.76 -21.50 1.53
N ILE A 15 12.53 -21.00 1.43
CA ILE A 15 11.95 -20.05 2.38
C ILE A 15 11.81 -20.80 3.70
N LYS A 16 12.61 -20.41 4.70
CA LYS A 16 12.34 -20.81 6.08
C LYS A 16 10.93 -20.32 6.42
N PRO A 17 10.06 -21.15 7.02
CA PRO A 17 8.76 -20.69 7.48
C PRO A 17 8.98 -19.58 8.50
N ASP A 18 8.58 -18.36 8.14
CA ASP A 18 8.59 -17.17 9.00
C ASP A 18 7.43 -17.17 10.00
N GLY A 19 6.52 -18.15 9.89
CA GLY A 19 5.34 -18.32 10.75
C GLY A 19 4.18 -17.40 10.38
N PHE A 20 4.27 -16.66 9.28
CA PHE A 20 3.25 -15.71 8.85
C PHE A 20 2.16 -16.39 8.00
N GLY A 21 0.88 -16.14 8.30
CA GLY A 21 -0.26 -16.66 7.52
C GLY A 21 -0.48 -18.18 7.61
N GLN A 22 0.09 -18.85 8.61
CA GLN A 22 -0.07 -20.30 8.80
C GLN A 22 -1.25 -20.66 9.72
N SER A 23 -1.85 -19.68 10.41
CA SER A 23 -2.99 -19.90 11.29
C SER A 23 -4.06 -18.82 11.12
N LEU A 24 -5.33 -19.23 11.17
CA LEU A 24 -6.49 -18.35 11.09
C LEU A 24 -6.50 -17.29 12.22
N LEU A 25 -5.86 -17.59 13.35
CA LEU A 25 -5.71 -16.64 14.46
C LEU A 25 -4.71 -15.52 14.12
N ASP A 26 -3.64 -15.82 13.40
CA ASP A 26 -2.67 -14.81 12.98
C ASP A 26 -3.27 -13.90 11.90
N ASP A 27 -4.07 -14.46 11.00
CA ASP A 27 -4.84 -13.68 10.01
C ASP A 27 -5.84 -12.74 10.70
N LEU A 28 -6.57 -13.23 11.71
CA LEU A 28 -7.50 -12.39 12.49
C LEU A 28 -6.76 -11.29 13.25
N ARG A 29 -5.64 -11.61 13.91
CA ARG A 29 -4.80 -10.62 14.60
C ARG A 29 -4.29 -9.56 13.64
N TRP A 30 -3.91 -9.97 12.43
CA TRP A 30 -3.45 -9.06 11.38
C TRP A 30 -4.54 -8.08 10.96
N ILE A 31 -5.73 -8.59 10.61
CA ILE A 31 -6.89 -7.76 10.25
C ILE A 31 -7.24 -6.78 11.38
N TRP A 32 -7.20 -7.25 12.64
CA TRP A 32 -7.44 -6.41 13.81
C TRP A 32 -6.41 -5.30 13.97
N ARG A 33 -5.11 -5.58 13.75
CA ARG A 33 -4.06 -4.55 13.81
C ARG A 33 -4.26 -3.49 12.74
N VAL A 34 -4.50 -3.88 11.50
CA VAL A 34 -4.75 -2.95 10.39
C VAL A 34 -5.97 -2.09 10.68
N ARG A 35 -7.06 -2.71 11.14
CA ARG A 35 -8.28 -1.98 11.52
C ARG A 35 -8.01 -0.97 12.62
N ARG A 36 -7.18 -1.31 13.60
CA ARG A 36 -6.78 -0.40 14.67
C ARG A 36 -6.00 0.80 14.11
N TYR A 37 -5.02 0.60 13.24
CA TYR A 37 -4.27 1.71 12.63
C TYR A 37 -5.17 2.65 11.82
N ARG A 38 -6.14 2.12 11.07
CA ARG A 38 -7.13 2.93 10.34
C ARG A 38 -8.09 3.73 11.22
N GLN A 39 -8.12 3.46 12.52
CA GLN A 39 -8.92 4.19 13.51
C GLN A 39 -8.09 5.16 14.35
N LEU A 40 -6.76 5.13 14.23
CA LEU A 40 -5.88 6.04 14.93
C LEU A 40 -5.70 7.32 14.12
N THR A 41 -5.76 8.46 14.80
CA THR A 41 -5.40 9.74 14.21
C THR A 41 -3.92 9.74 13.91
N MET A 42 -3.58 9.88 12.62
CA MET A 42 -2.21 9.93 12.14
C MET A 42 -2.01 11.25 11.40
N THR A 43 -0.93 11.95 11.76
CA THR A 43 -0.47 13.12 11.04
C THR A 43 0.53 12.68 9.99
N TRP A 44 0.10 12.73 8.75
CA TRP A 44 0.91 12.36 7.59
C TRP A 44 1.74 13.53 7.12
N ARG A 45 2.92 13.24 6.60
CA ARG A 45 3.75 14.19 5.86
C ARG A 45 4.18 13.59 4.54
N ALA A 46 4.53 14.46 3.60
CA ALA A 46 5.22 14.04 2.39
C ALA A 46 6.57 13.39 2.75
N PRO A 47 7.01 12.37 1.98
CA PRO A 47 8.36 11.87 2.09
C PRO A 47 9.37 12.95 1.69
N THR A 48 10.56 12.89 2.26
CA THR A 48 11.71 13.62 1.70
C THR A 48 12.25 12.86 0.47
N PRO A 49 12.99 13.53 -0.45
CA PRO A 49 13.54 12.87 -1.63
C PRO A 49 14.41 11.65 -1.31
N ASP A 50 15.20 11.71 -0.23
CA ASP A 50 16.05 10.60 0.20
C ASP A 50 15.23 9.41 0.72
N GLU A 51 14.15 9.69 1.45
CA GLU A 51 13.23 8.65 1.94
C GLU A 51 12.48 7.98 0.81
N GLU A 52 12.03 8.76 -0.17
CA GLU A 52 11.35 8.24 -1.35
C GLU A 52 12.29 7.35 -2.17
N ALA A 53 13.52 7.80 -2.41
CA ALA A 53 14.54 6.98 -3.08
C ALA A 53 14.81 5.68 -2.32
N ALA A 54 14.91 5.73 -0.99
CA ALA A 54 15.09 4.53 -0.15
C ALA A 54 13.89 3.58 -0.22
N ILE A 55 12.66 4.12 -0.19
CA ILE A 55 11.41 3.34 -0.25
C ILE A 55 11.21 2.71 -1.64
N ILE A 56 11.61 3.38 -2.72
CA ILE A 56 11.62 2.84 -4.08
C ILE A 56 12.67 1.74 -4.23
N ALA A 57 13.86 1.93 -3.66
CA ALA A 57 14.94 0.94 -3.71
C ALA A 57 14.67 -0.31 -2.85
N ASP A 58 13.78 -0.22 -1.86
CA ASP A 58 13.42 -1.34 -1.00
C ASP A 58 12.75 -2.48 -1.80
N PRO A 59 13.29 -3.73 -1.74
CA PRO A 59 12.77 -4.85 -2.53
C PRO A 59 11.31 -5.24 -2.24
N LEU A 60 10.79 -4.85 -1.07
CA LEU A 60 9.41 -5.08 -0.68
C LEU A 60 8.56 -3.86 -0.99
N LEU A 61 8.89 -2.69 -0.42
CA LEU A 61 8.05 -1.49 -0.53
C LEU A 61 7.99 -0.95 -1.96
N GLY A 62 9.09 -1.06 -2.72
CA GLY A 62 9.18 -0.64 -4.12
C GLY A 62 8.27 -1.43 -5.06
N ARG A 63 7.79 -2.61 -4.66
CA ARG A 63 6.90 -3.44 -5.50
C ARG A 63 5.43 -3.07 -5.41
N PHE A 64 5.03 -2.33 -4.37
CA PHE A 64 3.62 -2.22 -3.99
C PHE A 64 2.99 -0.85 -4.23
N GLY A 65 3.65 0.05 -4.94
CA GLY A 65 3.08 1.31 -5.39
C GLY A 65 4.12 2.12 -6.12
N ASP A 66 3.66 3.07 -6.91
CA ASP A 66 4.52 3.91 -7.74
C ASP A 66 5.09 5.03 -6.87
N ASP A 67 4.20 5.79 -6.21
CA ASP A 67 4.56 6.97 -5.43
C ASP A 67 4.31 6.80 -3.93
N THR A 68 5.14 7.46 -3.11
CA THR A 68 4.94 7.51 -1.66
C THR A 68 4.18 8.77 -1.29
N ILE A 69 2.91 8.64 -0.94
CA ILE A 69 2.04 9.79 -0.66
C ILE A 69 2.03 10.22 0.81
N GLY A 70 2.48 9.35 1.72
CA GLY A 70 2.44 9.65 3.13
C GLY A 70 3.44 8.85 3.96
N ILE A 71 4.13 9.56 4.85
CA ILE A 71 4.88 8.97 5.96
C ILE A 71 4.33 9.54 7.27
N ALA A 72 4.14 8.67 8.26
CA ALA A 72 3.78 9.04 9.62
C ALA A 72 4.59 8.20 10.61
N GLU A 73 4.73 8.69 11.84
CA GLU A 73 5.30 7.92 12.95
C GLU A 73 4.25 7.76 14.04
N ILE A 74 4.07 6.53 14.51
CA ILE A 74 3.15 6.22 15.62
C ILE A 74 3.74 5.12 16.49
N ASP A 75 3.82 5.35 17.80
CA ASP A 75 4.32 4.37 18.77
C ASP A 75 5.67 3.73 18.39
N GLY A 76 6.57 4.51 17.76
CA GLY A 76 7.88 4.04 17.29
C GLY A 76 7.85 3.21 15.99
N LEU A 77 6.70 3.13 15.32
CA LEU A 77 6.54 2.52 14.01
C LEU A 77 6.53 3.58 12.93
N ARG A 78 7.25 3.29 11.84
CA ARG A 78 7.21 4.12 10.63
C ARG A 78 6.06 3.63 9.74
N CYS A 79 5.02 4.43 9.64
CA CYS A 79 3.88 4.19 8.80
C CYS A 79 4.11 4.82 7.42
N ILE A 80 3.84 4.07 6.37
CA ILE A 80 4.06 4.46 4.97
C ILE A 80 2.79 4.15 4.19
N VAL A 81 2.33 5.09 3.38
CA VAL A 81 1.30 4.84 2.37
C VAL A 81 1.86 5.13 0.99
N ARG A 82 1.60 4.20 0.08
CA ARG A 82 1.91 4.34 -1.34
C ARG A 82 0.64 4.34 -2.18
N ASP A 83 0.65 5.12 -3.25
CA ASP A 83 -0.39 5.16 -4.28
C ASP A 83 -0.01 4.23 -5.45
N ARG A 84 -1.01 3.71 -6.13
CA ARG A 84 -0.88 2.89 -7.34
C ARG A 84 -1.59 3.64 -8.46
N ASP A 85 -0.81 4.17 -9.40
CA ASP A 85 -1.34 5.01 -10.48
C ASP A 85 -2.24 4.20 -11.43
N TRP A 86 -2.04 2.88 -11.49
CA TRP A 86 -2.86 1.95 -12.25
C TRP A 86 -3.95 1.33 -11.35
N PHE A 87 -4.96 2.13 -10.98
CA PHE A 87 -6.19 1.66 -10.31
C PHE A 87 -7.38 1.62 -11.31
N GLY A 88 -7.61 0.49 -11.97
CA GLY A 88 -8.84 0.12 -12.71
C GLY A 88 -8.84 -1.33 -13.26
N TRP A 89 -9.98 -1.99 -13.45
CA TRP A 89 -10.05 -3.46 -13.71
C TRP A 89 -9.00 -4.00 -14.71
N PRO A 90 -8.23 -5.07 -14.36
CA PRO A 90 -8.31 -5.90 -13.15
C PRO A 90 -7.35 -5.44 -12.04
N ASP A 91 -7.17 -4.13 -11.86
CA ASP A 91 -6.10 -3.58 -11.04
C ASP A 91 -6.30 -3.67 -9.53
N PRO A 92 -5.16 -3.69 -8.79
CA PRO A 92 -5.13 -3.72 -7.33
C PRO A 92 -5.71 -2.44 -6.69
N PRO A 93 -6.08 -2.47 -5.39
CA PRO A 93 -6.61 -1.31 -4.68
C PRO A 93 -5.67 -0.10 -4.74
N ARG A 94 -6.26 1.11 -4.73
CA ARG A 94 -5.57 2.39 -4.97
C ARG A 94 -4.37 2.60 -4.04
N PHE A 95 -4.55 2.35 -2.75
CA PHE A 95 -3.52 2.58 -1.75
C PHE A 95 -3.04 1.29 -1.11
N VAL A 96 -1.77 1.29 -0.71
CA VAL A 96 -1.21 0.29 0.19
C VAL A 96 -0.62 0.97 1.41
N PHE A 97 -0.94 0.44 2.59
CA PHE A 97 -0.39 0.87 3.87
C PHE A 97 0.63 -0.14 4.38
N PHE A 98 1.72 0.36 4.95
CA PHE A 98 2.72 -0.41 5.69
C PHE A 98 2.98 0.26 7.04
N ALA A 99 3.06 -0.55 8.10
CA ALA A 99 3.59 -0.16 9.40
C ALA A 99 4.88 -0.93 9.64
N MET A 100 6.00 -0.22 9.73
CA MET A 100 7.35 -0.76 9.80
C MET A 100 7.92 -0.64 11.22
N ALA A 101 8.40 -1.75 11.77
CA ALA A 101 9.19 -1.82 12.99
C ALA A 101 10.65 -2.04 12.62
N GLY A 102 11.38 -0.95 12.31
CA GLY A 102 12.66 -1.04 11.63
C GLY A 102 12.48 -1.67 10.24
N ASP A 103 13.24 -2.73 9.95
CA ASP A 103 13.20 -3.43 8.65
C ASP A 103 12.10 -4.49 8.55
N ARG A 104 11.22 -4.60 9.55
CA ARG A 104 10.16 -5.63 9.59
C ARG A 104 8.78 -5.01 9.43
N VAL A 105 7.95 -5.63 8.60
CA VAL A 105 6.54 -5.26 8.47
C VAL A 105 5.76 -5.75 9.69
N ALA A 106 5.25 -4.82 10.49
CA ALA A 106 4.38 -5.10 11.63
C ALA A 106 2.90 -5.25 11.21
N ALA A 107 2.50 -4.52 10.17
CA ALA A 107 1.19 -4.60 9.52
C ALA A 107 1.29 -4.06 8.09
N ALA A 108 0.49 -4.60 7.17
CA ALA A 108 0.30 -4.07 5.83
C ALA A 108 -1.09 -4.41 5.31
N ALA A 109 -1.69 -3.50 4.55
CA ALA A 109 -2.98 -3.72 3.93
C ALA A 109 -3.24 -2.79 2.76
N ASP A 110 -3.98 -3.31 1.78
CA ASP A 110 -4.53 -2.53 0.68
C ASP A 110 -5.86 -1.87 1.08
N PHE A 111 -6.14 -0.69 0.52
CA PHE A 111 -7.42 0.02 0.70
C PHE A 111 -7.68 1.00 -0.44
N ASN A 112 -8.96 1.33 -0.67
CA ASN A 112 -9.35 2.30 -1.70
C ASN A 112 -9.63 3.69 -1.11
N ASP A 113 -10.26 3.73 0.07
CA ASP A 113 -10.73 4.97 0.67
C ASP A 113 -9.82 5.41 1.80
N TRP A 114 -9.29 6.63 1.66
CA TRP A 114 -8.49 7.27 2.70
C TRP A 114 -9.29 7.40 4.00
N PRO A 115 -8.78 6.90 5.14
CA PRO A 115 -9.48 7.03 6.42
C PRO A 115 -9.73 8.49 6.79
N SER A 116 -10.95 8.81 7.21
CA SER A 116 -11.34 10.20 7.54
C SER A 116 -10.58 10.80 8.73
N CYS A 117 -9.98 9.96 9.58
CA CYS A 117 -9.18 10.38 10.73
C CYS A 117 -7.70 10.63 10.39
N TRP A 118 -7.29 10.38 9.15
CA TRP A 118 -5.92 10.57 8.69
C TRP A 118 -5.78 11.92 7.99
N THR A 119 -4.87 12.77 8.47
CA THR A 119 -4.68 14.12 7.94
C THR A 119 -3.21 14.39 7.64
N PRO A 120 -2.87 15.02 6.51
CA PRO A 120 -3.74 15.36 5.37
C PRO A 120 -4.19 14.13 4.57
N ALA A 121 -5.25 14.29 3.79
CA ALA A 121 -5.65 13.33 2.75
C ALA A 121 -4.81 13.56 1.48
N PRO A 122 -4.55 12.51 0.68
CA PRO A 122 -3.89 12.66 -0.60
C PRO A 122 -4.76 13.45 -1.59
N PRO A 123 -4.16 14.09 -2.60
CA PRO A 123 -4.91 14.77 -3.65
C PRO A 123 -5.82 13.79 -4.42
N ASP A 124 -6.96 14.30 -4.91
CA ASP A 124 -7.83 13.52 -5.77
C ASP A 124 -7.36 13.58 -7.23
N TYR A 125 -6.74 12.49 -7.69
CA TYR A 125 -6.24 12.35 -9.05
C TYR A 125 -7.27 11.78 -10.03
N SER A 126 -8.48 11.45 -9.57
CA SER A 126 -9.54 10.85 -10.41
C SER A 126 -10.16 11.82 -11.44
N ILE A 127 -9.79 13.10 -11.41
CA ILE A 127 -10.39 14.18 -12.21
C ILE A 127 -9.66 14.41 -13.56
N VAL A 128 -8.60 13.66 -13.89
CA VAL A 128 -7.96 13.77 -15.22
C VAL A 128 -8.82 13.08 -16.29
N THR A 129 -9.88 13.78 -16.71
CA THR A 129 -10.72 13.41 -17.85
C THR A 129 -9.85 13.53 -19.11
N PRO A 130 -9.84 12.55 -20.04
CA PRO A 130 -8.99 12.61 -21.23
C PRO A 130 -9.30 13.86 -22.04
N THR A 131 -8.28 14.69 -22.24
CA THR A 131 -8.28 15.77 -23.22
C THR A 131 -8.86 15.26 -24.54
N THR A 132 -10.00 15.81 -24.93
CA THR A 132 -10.64 15.60 -26.23
C THR A 132 -9.59 15.74 -27.34
N PHE A 133 -9.21 14.63 -27.99
CA PHE A 133 -8.40 14.67 -29.20
C PHE A 133 -9.26 15.29 -30.31
N HIS A 134 -9.04 16.58 -30.59
CA HIS A 134 -9.48 17.16 -31.86
C HIS A 134 -8.61 16.59 -32.96
N SER A 135 -9.18 15.73 -33.81
CA SER A 135 -8.54 15.35 -35.07
C SER A 135 -8.31 16.61 -35.93
N PRO A 136 -7.16 16.76 -36.59
CA PRO A 136 -6.94 17.88 -37.50
C PRO A 136 -7.89 17.75 -38.71
N PRO A 137 -8.37 18.88 -39.27
CA PRO A 137 -9.20 18.86 -40.46
C PRO A 137 -8.42 18.30 -41.66
N SER A 138 -9.12 17.52 -42.49
CA SER A 138 -8.61 16.83 -43.69
C SER A 138 -8.19 17.76 -44.82
#